data_AF-A0A385U0M1-F1
#
_entry.id   AF-A0A385U0M1-F1
#
_cell.length_a   1.000
_cell.length_b   1.000
_cell.length_c   1.000
_cell.angle_alpha   90.00
_cell.angle_beta   90.00
_cell.angle_gamma   90.00
#
_symmetry.space_group_name_H-M   'P 1'
#
loop_
_entity.id
_entity.type
_entity.pdbx_description
1 polymer ?
#
loop_
_entity_poly.entity_id
_entity_poly.type
_entity_poly.pdbx_seq_one_letter_code
_entity_poly.pdbx_strand_id
1 'polypeptide(L)'
;MREINIGNQVVRVRATTLALLFYKQEFKSDLLGDLMKMGQVAEDPSKLEVLSVLQLIWAMAKADSYGKQFPSFETWLGSLENIDFSDASFMTAAMEEAADGFFRTGVKGAVQK
;
A
#
# COMPACT_ATOMS: atom_id res chain seq x y z
N MET A 1 -8.26 -7.65 1.39
CA MET A 1 -7.50 -7.90 2.63
C MET A 1 -6.48 -8.95 2.29
N ARG A 2 -5.21 -8.65 2.56
CA ARG A 2 -4.07 -9.49 2.22
C ARG A 2 -3.04 -9.45 3.34
N GLU A 3 -2.27 -10.53 3.48
CA GLU A 3 -1.08 -10.59 4.33
C GLU A 3 0.16 -10.39 3.46
N ILE A 4 1.06 -9.53 3.93
CA ILE A 4 2.31 -9.17 3.26
C ILE A 4 3.47 -9.48 4.19
N ASN A 5 4.44 -10.25 3.72
CA ASN A 5 5.67 -10.50 4.45
C ASN A 5 6.66 -9.35 4.17
N ILE A 6 7.15 -8.70 5.22
CA ILE A 6 8.15 -7.63 5.11
C ILE A 6 9.25 -7.94 6.12
N GLY A 7 10.42 -8.32 5.61
CA GLY A 7 11.48 -8.88 6.45
C GLY A 7 10.95 -10.07 7.25
N ASN A 8 10.99 -9.97 8.58
CA ASN A 8 10.52 -11.02 9.49
C ASN A 8 9.10 -10.81 10.01
N GLN A 9 8.35 -9.84 9.49
CA GLN A 9 7.02 -9.48 9.97
C GLN A 9 5.94 -9.79 8.93
N VAL A 10 4.78 -10.22 9.42
CA VAL A 10 3.57 -10.36 8.60
C VAL A 10 2.68 -9.15 8.86
N VAL A 11 2.42 -8.36 7.82
CA VAL A 11 1.61 -7.15 7.87
C VAL A 11 0.29 -7.40 7.14
N ARG A 12 -0.82 -7.27 7.87
CA ARG A 12 -2.16 -7.32 7.27
C ARG A 12 -2.50 -5.97 6.68
N VAL A 13 -2.92 -5.96 5.42
CA VAL A 13 -3.31 -4.76 4.70
C VAL A 13 -4.72 -4.86 4.18
N ARG A 14 -5.43 -3.72 4.18
CA ARG A 14 -6.75 -3.61 3.58
C ARG A 14 -6.92 -2.26 2.88
N ALA A 15 -7.13 -2.30 1.57
CA ALA A 15 -7.42 -1.12 0.77
C ALA A 15 -8.88 -0.68 0.98
N THR A 16 -9.09 0.20 1.96
CA THR A 16 -10.39 0.84 2.26
C THR A 16 -10.29 2.35 2.16
N THR A 17 -11.40 3.06 2.06
CA THR A 17 -11.42 4.53 2.04
C THR A 17 -10.74 5.17 3.27
N LEU A 18 -10.66 4.47 4.40
CA LEU A 18 -9.90 4.94 5.57
C LEU A 18 -8.39 5.02 5.29
N ALA A 19 -7.83 4.14 4.46
CA ALA A 19 -6.43 4.21 4.08
C ALA A 19 -6.13 5.50 3.32
N LEU A 20 -7.04 5.98 2.46
CA LEU A 20 -6.91 7.28 1.77
C LEU A 20 -6.82 8.43 2.78
N LEU A 21 -7.71 8.42 3.78
CA LEU A 21 -7.74 9.44 4.83
C LEU A 21 -6.45 9.40 5.67
N PHE A 22 -6.02 8.22 6.12
CA PHE A 22 -4.84 8.08 6.97
C PHE A 22 -3.56 8.46 6.24
N TYR A 23 -3.44 8.09 4.97
CA TYR A 23 -2.33 8.52 4.13
C TYR A 23 -2.26 10.05 4.01
N LYS A 24 -3.41 10.70 3.75
CA LYS A 24 -3.49 12.17 3.68
C LYS A 24 -3.10 12.83 5.01
N GLN A 25 -3.54 12.27 6.13
CA GLN A 25 -3.25 12.82 7.45
C GLN A 25 -1.76 12.73 7.80
N GLU A 26 -1.13 11.61 7.50
CA GLU A 26 0.28 11.34 7.83
C GLU A 26 1.23 12.07 6.87
N PHE A 27 1.04 11.90 5.56
CA PHE A 27 2.02 12.32 4.54
C PHE A 27 1.66 13.62 3.83
N LYS A 28 0.49 14.20 4.14
CA LYS A 28 -0.03 15.42 3.49
C LYS A 28 -0.17 15.31 1.96
N SER A 29 -0.15 14.08 1.44
CA SER A 29 -0.29 13.75 0.02
C SER A 29 -1.58 13.00 -0.27
N ASP A 30 -1.96 12.92 -1.55
CA ASP A 30 -3.13 12.17 -2.01
C ASP A 30 -2.72 10.77 -2.47
N LEU A 31 -3.27 9.72 -1.82
CA LEU A 31 -2.88 8.35 -2.11
C LEU A 31 -3.24 7.92 -3.53
N LEU A 32 -4.39 8.33 -4.07
CA LEU A 32 -4.77 7.94 -5.44
C LEU A 32 -3.86 8.61 -6.46
N GLY A 33 -3.54 9.89 -6.26
CA GLY A 33 -2.57 10.62 -7.08
C GLY A 33 -1.20 9.97 -7.07
N ASP A 34 -0.72 9.53 -5.91
CA ASP A 34 0.58 8.85 -5.79
C ASP A 34 0.56 7.44 -6.40
N LEU A 35 -0.54 6.69 -6.25
CA LEU A 35 -0.75 5.40 -6.92
C LEU A 35 -0.77 5.55 -8.45
N MET A 36 -1.38 6.60 -9.00
CA MET A 36 -1.36 6.85 -10.44
C MET A 36 0.06 7.11 -10.97
N LYS A 37 0.89 7.83 -10.20
CA LYS A 37 2.31 8.00 -10.54
C LYS A 37 3.04 6.66 -10.52
N MET A 38 2.80 5.81 -9.51
CA MET A 38 3.37 4.46 -9.42
C MET A 38 2.91 3.55 -10.58
N GLY A 39 1.67 3.68 -11.05
CA GLY A 39 1.20 2.92 -12.21
C GLY A 39 1.97 3.25 -13.49
N GLN A 40 2.45 4.49 -13.65
CA GLN A 40 3.28 4.91 -14.77
C GLN A 40 4.72 4.37 -14.68
N VAL A 41 5.16 3.97 -13.48
CA VAL A 41 6.47 3.34 -13.24
C VAL A 41 6.55 1.92 -13.81
N ALA A 42 5.43 1.30 -14.21
CA ALA A 42 5.44 0.01 -14.90
C ALA A 42 6.29 0.02 -16.20
N GLU A 43 6.43 1.18 -16.84
CA GLU A 43 7.28 1.38 -18.02
C GLU A 43 8.77 1.57 -17.67
N ASP A 44 9.08 1.92 -16.42
CA ASP A 44 10.44 2.14 -15.92
C ASP A 44 10.55 1.86 -14.41
N PRO A 45 10.72 0.58 -14.02
CA PRO A 45 10.75 0.15 -12.62
C PRO A 45 11.83 0.84 -11.76
N SER A 46 12.85 1.44 -12.39
CA SER A 46 13.91 2.18 -11.68
C SER A 46 13.40 3.45 -10.99
N LYS A 47 12.24 3.96 -11.42
CA LYS A 47 11.57 5.12 -10.82
C LYS A 47 10.69 4.76 -9.63
N LEU A 48 10.60 3.48 -9.26
CA LEU A 48 9.77 3.08 -8.14
C LEU A 48 10.40 3.50 -6.83
N GLU A 49 9.78 4.48 -6.19
CA GLU A 49 10.17 4.89 -4.85
C GLU A 49 9.65 3.88 -3.84
N VAL A 50 10.55 3.02 -3.35
CA VAL A 50 10.24 1.99 -2.35
C VAL A 50 9.59 2.59 -1.10
N LEU A 51 10.01 3.79 -0.69
CA LEU A 51 9.42 4.49 0.45
C LEU A 51 7.92 4.74 0.25
N SER A 52 7.52 5.11 -0.97
CA SER A 52 6.14 5.39 -1.32
C SER A 52 5.28 4.10 -1.28
N VAL A 53 5.86 2.94 -1.59
CA VAL A 53 5.21 1.63 -1.38
C VAL A 53 5.05 1.31 0.10
N LEU A 54 6.06 1.59 0.93
CA LEU A 54 5.98 1.41 2.39
C LEU A 54 4.92 2.32 3.03
N GLN A 55 4.77 3.56 2.55
CA GLN A 55 3.73 4.49 2.99
C GLN A 55 2.33 3.98 2.64
N LEU A 56 2.15 3.42 1.44
CA LEU A 56 0.93 2.74 1.03
C LEU A 56 0.60 1.55 1.96
N ILE A 57 1.57 0.67 2.21
CA ILE A 57 1.41 -0.49 3.10
C ILE A 57 0.98 -0.02 4.50
N TRP A 58 1.68 0.96 5.06
CA TRP A 58 1.36 1.53 6.37
C TRP A 58 -0.09 2.05 6.43
N ALA A 59 -0.53 2.80 5.41
CA ALA A 59 -1.87 3.35 5.37
C ALA A 59 -2.95 2.24 5.33
N MET A 60 -2.72 1.19 4.55
CA MET A 60 -3.62 0.04 4.48
C MET A 60 -3.59 -0.82 5.74
N ALA A 61 -2.45 -0.94 6.40
CA ALA A 61 -2.32 -1.66 7.67
C ALA A 61 -3.00 -0.91 8.83
N LYS A 62 -2.85 0.41 8.87
CA LYS A 62 -3.57 1.29 9.79
C LYS A 62 -5.08 1.20 9.58
N ALA A 63 -5.51 1.13 8.32
CA ALA A 63 -6.92 0.94 7.98
C ALA A 63 -7.47 -0.43 8.40
N ASP A 64 -6.71 -1.52 8.23
CA ASP A 64 -7.10 -2.85 8.72
C ASP A 64 -7.20 -2.88 10.26
N SER A 65 -6.35 -2.09 10.93
CA SER A 65 -6.30 -1.94 12.39
C SER A 65 -7.27 -0.89 12.95
N TYR A 66 -8.24 -0.42 12.16
CA TYR A 66 -9.18 0.61 12.60
C TYR A 66 -9.89 0.25 13.91
N GLY A 67 -9.99 1.21 14.83
CA GLY A 67 -10.50 1.01 16.18
C GLY A 67 -9.44 0.58 17.21
N LYS A 68 -8.18 0.42 16.79
CA LYS A 68 -7.03 0.15 17.67
C LYS A 68 -5.98 1.25 17.52
N GLN A 69 -5.11 1.37 18.52
CA GLN A 69 -3.92 2.22 18.39
C GLN A 69 -2.99 1.63 17.35
N PHE A 70 -2.49 2.47 16.45
CA PHE A 70 -1.54 2.10 15.41
C PHE A 70 -0.37 3.10 15.41
N PRO A 71 0.89 2.64 15.30
CA PRO A 71 2.06 3.51 15.34
C PRO A 71 2.09 4.55 14.19
N SER A 72 2.80 5.65 14.40
CA SER A 72 3.17 6.58 13.31
C SER A 72 4.00 5.86 12.25
N PHE A 73 4.12 6.45 11.05
CA PHE A 73 4.90 5.84 9.98
C PHE A 73 6.35 5.58 10.39
N GLU A 74 7.02 6.56 10.99
CA GLU A 74 8.42 6.44 11.44
C GLU A 74 8.60 5.34 12.48
N THR A 75 7.68 5.25 13.45
CA THR A 75 7.74 4.22 14.51
C THR A 75 7.51 2.84 13.93
N TRP A 76 6.56 2.71 13.00
CA TRP A 76 6.30 1.45 12.30
C TRP A 76 7.49 1.02 11.44
N LEU A 77 8.06 1.94 10.67
CA LEU A 77 9.21 1.69 9.80
C LEU A 77 10.43 1.26 10.62
N GLY A 78 10.68 1.90 11.75
CA GLY A 78 11.75 1.53 12.68
C GLY A 78 11.61 0.11 13.25
N SER A 79 10.40 -0.44 13.28
CA SER A 79 10.17 -1.82 13.73
C SER A 79 10.49 -2.89 12.68
N LEU A 80 10.71 -2.53 11.41
CA LEU A 80 10.93 -3.49 10.32
C LEU A 80 12.37 -4.02 10.22
N GLU A 81 13.30 -3.46 11.01
CA GLU A 81 14.73 -3.80 11.24
C GLU A 81 15.59 -4.25 10.04
N ASN A 82 15.18 -5.27 9.27
CA ASN A 82 15.85 -5.75 8.05
C ASN A 82 14.83 -6.02 6.94
N ILE A 83 14.73 -5.10 5.97
CA ILE A 83 13.94 -5.30 4.75
C ILE A 83 14.89 -5.72 3.63
N ASP A 84 14.64 -6.87 3.02
CA ASP A 84 15.31 -7.27 1.77
C ASP A 84 14.62 -6.57 0.59
N PHE A 85 15.21 -5.50 0.09
CA PHE A 85 14.68 -4.74 -1.06
C PHE A 85 14.91 -5.44 -2.40
N SER A 86 15.65 -6.55 -2.45
CA SER A 86 15.73 -7.39 -3.64
C SER A 86 14.48 -8.29 -3.79
N ASP A 87 13.77 -8.55 -2.70
CA ASP A 87 12.48 -9.25 -2.71
C ASP A 87 11.34 -8.27 -3.02
N ALA A 88 10.95 -8.19 -4.29
CA ALA A 88 9.84 -7.34 -4.73
C ALA A 88 8.44 -7.91 -4.44
N SER A 89 8.33 -9.07 -3.78
CA SER A 89 7.05 -9.74 -3.54
C SER A 89 6.11 -8.90 -2.68
N PHE A 90 6.63 -8.24 -1.65
CA PHE A 90 5.83 -7.39 -0.76
C PHE A 90 5.26 -6.17 -1.48
N MET A 91 6.04 -5.60 -2.41
CA MET A 91 5.62 -4.46 -3.22
C MET A 91 4.49 -4.85 -4.16
N THR A 92 4.65 -6.00 -4.84
CA THR A 92 3.62 -6.56 -5.73
C THR A 92 2.33 -6.84 -4.97
N ALA A 93 2.43 -7.48 -3.80
CA ALA A 93 1.27 -7.78 -2.95
C ALA A 93 0.52 -6.52 -2.47
N ALA A 94 1.26 -5.45 -2.13
CA ALA A 94 0.67 -4.17 -1.75
C ALA A 94 -0.06 -3.50 -2.91
N MET A 95 0.54 -3.51 -4.11
CA MET A 95 -0.05 -2.95 -5.32
C MET A 95 -1.33 -3.70 -5.72
N GLU A 96 -1.34 -5.02 -5.62
CA GLU A 96 -2.52 -5.84 -5.93
C GLU A 96 -3.69 -5.55 -4.97
N GLU A 97 -3.44 -5.49 -3.65
CA GLU A 97 -4.50 -5.10 -2.69
C GLU A 97 -5.02 -3.69 -2.97
N ALA A 98 -4.14 -2.74 -3.27
CA ALA A 98 -4.52 -1.37 -3.61
C ALA A 98 -5.37 -1.32 -4.89
N ALA A 99 -4.99 -2.05 -5.94
CA ALA A 99 -5.75 -2.18 -7.18
C ALA A 99 -7.14 -2.79 -6.93
N ASP A 100 -7.20 -3.89 -6.19
CA ASP A 100 -8.44 -4.61 -5.87
C ASP A 100 -9.39 -3.79 -5.00
N GLY A 101 -8.87 -2.96 -4.09
CA GLY A 101 -9.69 -2.18 -3.15
C GLY A 101 -10.10 -0.81 -3.67
N PHE A 102 -9.18 -0.07 -4.30
CA PHE A 102 -9.43 1.31 -4.74
C PHE A 102 -9.93 1.40 -6.19
N PHE A 103 -9.45 0.51 -7.06
CA PHE A 103 -9.72 0.58 -8.48
C PHE A 103 -10.57 -0.60 -8.97
N ARG A 104 -11.38 -1.15 -8.05
CA ARG A 104 -12.33 -2.25 -8.31
C ARG A 104 -12.84 -2.19 -9.74
N THR A 105 -12.44 -3.20 -10.49
CA THR A 105 -12.64 -3.42 -11.92
C THR A 105 -13.95 -2.80 -12.42
N GLY A 106 -13.90 -1.57 -12.94
CA GLY A 106 -14.96 -1.01 -13.79
C GLY A 106 -15.20 -1.84 -15.08
N VAL A 107 -14.43 -2.92 -15.27
CA VAL A 107 -14.40 -3.75 -16.49
C VAL A 107 -15.03 -5.15 -16.30
N LYS A 108 -15.23 -5.67 -15.08
CA LYS A 108 -15.91 -6.99 -14.94
C LYS A 108 -17.42 -6.93 -15.20
N GLY A 109 -18.04 -5.75 -15.17
CA GLY A 109 -19.47 -5.55 -15.49
C GLY A 109 -19.76 -5.07 -16.91
N ALA A 110 -18.74 -4.66 -17.68
CA ALA A 110 -18.90 -4.13 -19.04
C ALA A 110 -18.67 -5.20 -20.14
N VAL A 111 -18.22 -6.40 -19.77
CA VAL A 111 -17.97 -7.53 -20.69
C VAL A 111 -19.07 -8.61 -20.58
N GLN A 112 -20.18 -8.31 -19.89
CA GLN A 112 -21.40 -9.13 -19.88
C GLN A 112 -22.65 -8.32 -20.27
N LYS A 113 -22.51 -7.39 -21.22
CA LYS A 113 -23.64 -6.80 -21.94
C LYS A 113 -23.36 -6.77 -23.43
#